data_AF-A0A813FYF8-F1
#
_entry.id   AF-A0A813FYF8-F1
#
_cell.length_a   1.000
_cell.length_b   1.000
_cell.length_c   1.000
_cell.angle_alpha   90.00
_cell.angle_beta   90.00
_cell.angle_gamma   90.00
#
_symmetry.space_group_name_H-M   'P 1'
#
loop_
_entity.id
_entity.type
_entity.pdbx_description
1 polymer ?
#
loop_
_entity_poly.entity_id
_entity_poly.type
_entity_poly.pdbx_seq_one_letter_code
_entity_poly.pdbx_strand_id
1 'polypeptide(L)'
;PDQQKLFGVDLTAGGIGCALSHMEIWRHVILNNPDADDGDYFLVIEDDCQFLPGFSEAQLLARLSQVPDDWQMVYLGGQDLMRRQGELEVGDGVRRLYRGFRETTAYLITVSGCKACLEVSVPMSWQIDTHLSENEVELEGGLSYTVKPRGYCLFPPLVEQERSTFKTDVQKMEHD
;
A
#
# COMPACT_ATOMS: atom_id res chain seq x y z
N PRO A 1 1.99 27.30 -9.44
CA PRO A 1 3.23 27.02 -10.21
C PRO A 1 3.05 25.72 -10.96
N ASP A 2 2.97 25.83 -12.28
CA ASP A 2 2.68 24.76 -13.25
C ASP A 2 3.88 23.81 -13.40
N GLN A 3 4.35 23.26 -12.27
CA GLN A 3 5.39 22.25 -12.26
C GLN A 3 4.73 20.87 -12.40
N GLN A 4 5.27 20.07 -13.32
CA GLN A 4 4.91 18.67 -13.51
C GLN A 4 4.89 17.96 -12.15
N LYS A 5 3.68 17.57 -11.72
CA LYS A 5 3.49 16.90 -10.45
C LYS A 5 4.18 15.55 -10.44
N LEU A 6 4.98 15.27 -9.41
CA LEU A 6 5.61 13.98 -9.18
C LEU A 6 4.55 12.96 -8.79
N PHE A 7 4.40 11.92 -9.62
CA PHE A 7 3.45 10.84 -9.40
C PHE A 7 3.67 10.18 -8.03
N GLY A 8 2.59 9.99 -7.28
CA GLY A 8 2.64 9.40 -5.95
C GLY A 8 3.23 10.33 -4.88
N VAL A 9 3.54 11.59 -5.17
CA VAL A 9 4.13 12.53 -4.19
C VAL A 9 3.28 13.79 -4.06
N ASP A 10 3.04 14.50 -5.16
CA ASP A 10 2.33 15.77 -5.12
C ASP A 10 0.82 15.61 -4.93
N LEU A 11 0.25 16.44 -4.05
CA LEU A 11 -1.19 16.42 -3.80
C LEU A 11 -1.99 16.93 -5.02
N THR A 12 -2.99 16.14 -5.39
CA THR A 12 -4.05 16.48 -6.34
C THR A 12 -5.40 16.31 -5.65
N ALA A 13 -6.46 16.93 -6.18
CA ALA A 13 -7.79 16.71 -5.61
C ALA A 13 -8.19 15.23 -5.64
N GLY A 14 -7.80 14.51 -6.71
CA GLY A 14 -7.94 13.06 -6.80
C GLY A 14 -7.13 12.30 -5.76
N GLY A 15 -5.86 12.68 -5.56
CA GLY A 15 -5.02 12.08 -4.51
C GLY A 15 -5.56 12.31 -3.10
N ILE A 16 -6.12 13.51 -2.83
CA ILE A 16 -6.82 13.81 -1.57
C ILE A 16 -8.07 12.94 -1.44
N GLY A 17 -8.87 12.80 -2.50
CA GLY A 17 -10.05 11.94 -2.51
C GLY A 17 -9.72 10.48 -2.22
N CYS A 18 -8.69 9.93 -2.89
CA CYS A 18 -8.17 8.60 -2.64
C CYS A 18 -7.73 8.44 -1.17
N ALA A 19 -6.92 9.38 -0.66
CA ALA A 19 -6.45 9.35 0.71
C ALA A 19 -7.61 9.37 1.73
N LEU A 20 -8.60 10.25 1.56
CA LEU A 20 -9.76 10.33 2.44
C LEU A 20 -10.60 9.04 2.42
N SER A 21 -10.77 8.42 1.25
CA SER A 21 -11.46 7.13 1.12
C SER A 21 -10.76 6.04 1.92
N HIS A 22 -9.43 5.90 1.80
CA HIS A 22 -8.68 4.92 2.60
C HIS A 22 -8.73 5.22 4.09
N MET A 23 -8.56 6.49 4.49
CA MET A 23 -8.67 6.88 5.89
C MET A 23 -10.04 6.55 6.48
N GLU A 24 -11.12 6.71 5.71
CA GLU A 24 -12.46 6.35 6.15
C GLU A 24 -12.64 4.84 6.30
N ILE A 25 -12.12 4.04 5.36
CA ILE A 25 -12.07 2.57 5.49
C ILE A 25 -11.32 2.17 6.77
N TRP A 26 -10.15 2.75 7.03
CA TRP A 26 -9.36 2.44 8.23
C TRP A 26 -10.09 2.81 9.53
N ARG A 27 -10.74 3.98 9.57
CA ARG A 27 -11.59 4.36 10.72
C ARG A 27 -12.75 3.40 10.90
N HIS A 28 -13.41 3.01 9.81
CA HIS A 28 -14.51 2.05 9.85
C HIS A 28 -14.06 0.69 10.38
N VAL A 29 -12.92 0.18 9.92
CA VAL A 29 -12.33 -1.07 10.43
C VAL A 29 -12.07 -0.97 11.94
N ILE A 30 -11.44 0.11 12.41
CA ILE A 30 -11.13 0.30 13.83
C ILE A 30 -12.42 0.37 14.68
N LEU A 31 -13.43 1.13 14.23
CA LEU A 31 -14.65 1.37 15.02
C LEU A 31 -15.57 0.15 15.10
N ASN A 32 -15.62 -0.67 14.04
CA ASN A 32 -16.53 -1.80 13.96
C ASN A 32 -15.93 -3.13 14.42
N ASN A 33 -14.63 -3.15 14.75
CA ASN A 33 -13.93 -4.36 15.19
C ASN A 33 -13.12 -4.07 16.48
N PRO A 34 -13.77 -3.65 17.58
CA PRO A 34 -13.06 -3.26 18.81
C PRO A 34 -12.34 -4.43 19.51
N ASP A 35 -12.80 -5.66 19.27
CA ASP A 35 -12.27 -6.89 19.87
C ASP A 35 -11.28 -7.63 18.97
N ALA A 36 -11.00 -7.11 17.78
CA ALA A 36 -10.07 -7.72 16.84
C ALA A 36 -8.62 -7.65 17.36
N ASP A 37 -7.90 -8.75 17.19
CA ASP A 37 -6.47 -8.85 17.49
C ASP A 37 -5.60 -8.77 16.22
N ASP A 38 -4.29 -8.94 16.35
CA ASP A 38 -3.37 -8.88 15.19
C ASP A 38 -3.50 -10.11 14.27
N GLY A 39 -4.24 -11.15 14.67
CA GLY A 39 -4.61 -12.28 13.80
C GLY A 39 -5.81 -11.98 12.90
N ASP A 40 -6.62 -10.97 13.24
CA ASP A 40 -7.74 -10.50 12.42
C ASP A 40 -7.27 -9.46 11.39
N TYR A 41 -7.64 -9.67 10.14
CA TYR A 41 -7.26 -8.78 9.04
C TYR A 41 -8.35 -8.64 7.99
N PHE A 42 -8.24 -7.57 7.21
CA PHE A 42 -9.23 -7.14 6.24
C PHE A 42 -8.58 -6.99 4.88
N LEU A 43 -9.29 -7.40 3.83
CA LEU A 43 -8.89 -7.18 2.45
C LEU A 43 -9.53 -5.89 1.93
N VAL A 44 -8.70 -4.94 1.52
CA VAL A 44 -9.11 -3.71 0.85
C VAL A 44 -8.73 -3.80 -0.61
N ILE A 45 -9.66 -3.50 -1.51
CA ILE A 45 -9.51 -3.57 -2.97
C ILE A 45 -10.12 -2.31 -3.58
N GLU A 46 -9.37 -1.62 -4.43
CA GLU A 46 -9.85 -0.52 -5.27
C GLU A 46 -10.71 -1.04 -6.44
N ASP A 47 -11.61 -0.21 -6.96
CA ASP A 47 -12.54 -0.60 -8.03
C ASP A 47 -11.86 -0.83 -9.40
N ASP A 48 -10.64 -0.32 -9.56
CA ASP A 48 -9.77 -0.56 -10.71
C ASP A 48 -8.76 -1.70 -10.50
N CYS A 49 -8.94 -2.54 -9.49
CA CYS A 49 -8.08 -3.70 -9.26
C CYS A 49 -8.38 -4.85 -10.25
N GLN A 50 -7.33 -5.36 -10.89
CA GLN A 50 -7.38 -6.53 -11.75
C GLN A 50 -6.64 -7.71 -11.12
N PHE A 51 -7.34 -8.81 -10.91
CA PHE A 51 -6.73 -10.06 -10.46
C PHE A 51 -5.97 -10.74 -11.60
N LEU A 52 -4.71 -11.12 -11.33
CA LEU A 52 -3.85 -11.75 -12.34
C LEU A 52 -4.23 -13.23 -12.56
N PRO A 53 -3.88 -13.81 -13.73
CA PRO A 53 -4.14 -15.21 -14.00
C PRO A 53 -3.56 -16.13 -12.92
N GLY A 54 -4.40 -17.05 -12.43
CA GLY A 54 -4.02 -18.00 -11.37
C GLY A 54 -4.35 -17.52 -9.95
N PHE A 55 -4.83 -16.28 -9.78
CA PHE A 55 -5.33 -15.81 -8.50
C PHE A 55 -6.37 -16.77 -7.92
N SER A 56 -6.15 -17.16 -6.67
CA SER A 56 -7.11 -17.91 -5.86
C SER A 56 -6.87 -17.62 -4.38
N GLU A 57 -7.89 -17.84 -3.55
CA GLU A 57 -7.77 -17.77 -2.10
C GLU A 57 -6.66 -18.70 -1.58
N ALA A 58 -6.59 -19.93 -2.09
CA ALA A 58 -5.55 -20.89 -1.71
C ALA A 58 -4.14 -20.37 -2.02
N GLN A 59 -3.96 -19.74 -3.18
CA GLN A 59 -2.69 -19.11 -3.53
C GLN A 59 -2.39 -17.92 -2.61
N LEU A 60 -3.36 -17.03 -2.37
CA LEU A 60 -3.19 -15.89 -1.47
C LEU A 60 -2.77 -16.34 -0.06
N LEU A 61 -3.48 -17.30 0.53
CA LEU A 61 -3.18 -17.84 1.86
C LEU A 61 -1.82 -18.55 1.91
N ALA A 62 -1.46 -19.31 0.87
CA ALA A 62 -0.14 -19.94 0.78
C ALA A 62 0.98 -18.88 0.76
N ARG A 63 0.80 -17.77 0.04
CA ARG A 63 1.77 -16.68 -0.02
C ARG A 63 1.81 -15.85 1.26
N LEU A 64 0.66 -15.62 1.88
CA LEU A 64 0.57 -14.93 3.17
C LEU A 64 1.29 -15.70 4.28
N SER A 65 1.31 -17.04 4.22
CA SER A 65 2.05 -17.88 5.18
C SER A 65 3.58 -17.67 5.17
N GLN A 66 4.11 -17.02 4.13
CA GLN A 66 5.54 -16.67 4.02
C GLN A 66 5.83 -15.26 4.57
N VAL A 67 4.80 -14.49 4.93
CA VAL A 67 4.96 -13.13 5.46
C VAL A 67 5.28 -13.20 6.94
N PRO A 68 6.29 -12.44 7.44
CA PRO A 68 6.60 -12.41 8.86
C PRO A 68 5.39 -11.97 9.71
N ASP A 69 5.11 -12.64 10.82
CA ASP A 69 3.94 -12.44 11.70
C ASP A 69 3.80 -11.02 12.29
N ASP A 70 4.81 -10.17 12.14
CA ASP A 70 4.80 -8.78 12.61
C ASP A 70 4.16 -7.79 11.63
N TRP A 71 3.64 -8.29 10.50
CA TRP A 71 3.04 -7.46 9.46
C TRP A 71 1.79 -6.72 9.94
N GLN A 72 1.66 -5.49 9.46
CA GLN A 72 0.48 -4.66 9.67
C GLN A 72 -0.25 -4.39 8.35
N MET A 73 0.48 -4.46 7.23
CA MET A 73 -0.06 -4.30 5.89
C MET A 73 0.68 -5.21 4.90
N VAL A 74 -0.06 -5.91 4.03
CA VAL A 74 0.51 -6.75 2.96
C VAL A 74 -0.11 -6.36 1.63
N TYR A 75 0.70 -5.79 0.74
CA TYR A 75 0.30 -5.41 -0.60
C TYR A 75 0.26 -6.62 -1.53
N LEU A 76 -0.84 -6.75 -2.27
CA LEU A 76 -1.04 -7.85 -3.23
C LEU A 76 -0.54 -7.50 -4.63
N GLY A 77 -0.24 -6.23 -4.87
CA GLY A 77 0.27 -5.66 -6.10
C GLY A 77 0.78 -4.24 -5.84
N GLY A 78 1.46 -3.66 -6.82
CA GLY A 78 1.97 -2.30 -6.73
C GLY A 78 3.16 -2.05 -7.67
N GLN A 79 3.67 -0.82 -7.65
CA GLN A 79 4.81 -0.43 -8.48
C GLN A 79 6.08 -0.21 -7.66
N ASP A 80 7.18 -0.79 -8.15
CA ASP A 80 8.55 -0.52 -7.68
C ASP A 80 9.19 0.59 -8.53
N LEU A 81 9.06 1.85 -8.09
CA LEU A 81 9.55 3.01 -8.85
C LEU A 81 11.07 3.14 -8.84
N MET A 82 11.75 2.74 -7.77
CA MET A 82 13.22 2.84 -7.69
C MET A 82 13.94 1.56 -8.16
N ARG A 83 13.20 0.48 -8.45
CA ARG A 83 13.73 -0.80 -8.93
C ARG A 83 14.69 -1.47 -7.97
N ARG A 84 14.48 -1.27 -6.66
CA ARG A 84 15.32 -1.81 -5.58
C ARG A 84 14.61 -2.82 -4.70
N GLN A 85 13.33 -3.11 -4.96
CA GLN A 85 12.55 -3.97 -4.06
C GLN A 85 13.07 -5.41 -4.00
N GLY A 86 13.77 -5.87 -5.05
CA GLY A 86 14.46 -7.17 -5.04
C GLY A 86 15.57 -7.29 -3.98
N GLU A 87 16.13 -6.17 -3.51
CA GLU A 87 17.14 -6.14 -2.43
C GLU A 87 16.51 -6.32 -1.03
N LEU A 88 15.17 -6.35 -0.94
CA LEU A 88 14.40 -6.36 0.32
C LEU A 88 13.62 -7.67 0.55
N GLU A 89 14.05 -8.76 -0.07
CA GLU A 89 13.43 -10.08 0.10
C GLU A 89 13.70 -10.64 1.51
N VAL A 90 12.64 -11.10 2.16
CA VAL A 90 12.67 -11.63 3.54
C VAL A 90 12.08 -13.03 3.67
N GLY A 91 11.48 -13.54 2.59
CA GLY A 91 10.87 -14.86 2.48
C GLY A 91 10.54 -15.15 1.02
N ASP A 92 10.15 -16.39 0.70
CA ASP A 92 9.87 -16.80 -0.68
C ASP A 92 8.76 -15.92 -1.30
N GLY A 93 9.20 -15.00 -2.17
CA GLY A 93 8.34 -14.04 -2.80
C GLY A 93 7.62 -13.07 -1.84
N VAL A 94 8.26 -12.75 -0.72
CA VAL A 94 7.85 -11.70 0.21
C VAL A 94 8.97 -10.68 0.36
N ARG A 95 8.64 -9.41 0.16
CA ARG A 95 9.61 -8.31 0.26
C ARG A 95 9.11 -7.25 1.24
N ARG A 96 10.03 -6.57 1.92
CA ARG A 96 9.67 -5.42 2.77
C ARG A 96 9.18 -4.26 1.90
N LEU A 97 8.20 -3.53 2.42
CA LEU A 97 7.82 -2.24 1.87
C LEU A 97 8.96 -1.23 2.06
N TYR A 98 9.09 -0.30 1.11
CA TYR A 98 10.07 0.77 1.19
C TYR A 98 9.60 2.00 0.42
N ARG A 99 10.29 3.12 0.62
CA ARG A 99 9.98 4.44 0.03
C ARG A 99 9.82 4.48 -1.49
N GLY A 100 10.29 3.49 -2.24
CA GLY A 100 10.14 3.43 -3.70
C GLY A 100 8.87 2.72 -4.17
N PHE A 101 8.11 2.13 -3.25
CA PHE A 101 6.87 1.45 -3.57
C PHE A 101 5.69 2.43 -3.68
N ARG A 102 4.79 2.21 -4.64
CA ARG A 102 3.58 3.02 -4.84
C ARG A 102 2.36 2.15 -5.11
N GLU A 103 1.20 2.80 -5.05
CA GLU A 103 -0.15 2.23 -5.20
C GLU A 103 -0.74 1.58 -3.96
N THR A 104 -2.07 1.60 -3.89
CA THR A 104 -2.91 1.01 -2.84
C THR A 104 -3.99 0.09 -3.41
N THR A 105 -3.82 -0.34 -4.67
CA THR A 105 -4.81 -1.10 -5.47
C THR A 105 -5.45 -2.27 -4.75
N ALA A 106 -4.66 -3.09 -4.05
CA ALA A 106 -5.21 -4.01 -3.05
C ALA A 106 -4.18 -4.40 -2.00
N TYR A 107 -4.66 -4.57 -0.77
CA TYR A 107 -3.83 -4.97 0.37
C TYR A 107 -4.66 -5.65 1.46
N LEU A 108 -3.98 -6.48 2.25
CA LEU A 108 -4.45 -6.94 3.55
C LEU A 108 -3.97 -5.96 4.64
N ILE A 109 -4.80 -5.71 5.65
CA ILE A 109 -4.47 -4.80 6.75
C ILE A 109 -5.07 -5.29 8.07
N THR A 110 -4.31 -5.18 9.16
CA THR A 110 -4.79 -5.46 10.52
C THR A 110 -5.39 -4.20 11.16
N VAL A 111 -6.09 -4.34 12.30
CA VAL A 111 -6.57 -3.17 13.05
C VAL A 111 -5.41 -2.29 13.53
N SER A 112 -4.29 -2.90 13.95
CA SER A 112 -3.08 -2.16 14.33
C SER A 112 -2.45 -1.45 13.13
N GLY A 113 -2.51 -2.05 11.94
CA GLY A 113 -2.17 -1.42 10.66
C GLY A 113 -3.04 -0.21 10.35
N CYS A 114 -4.37 -0.30 10.46
CA CYS A 114 -5.26 0.84 10.25
C CYS A 114 -4.89 2.03 11.16
N LYS A 115 -4.57 1.77 12.43
CA LYS A 115 -4.13 2.80 13.38
C LYS A 115 -2.80 3.42 12.96
N ALA A 116 -1.83 2.59 12.56
CA ALA A 116 -0.53 3.06 12.09
C ALA A 116 -0.64 3.91 10.81
N CYS A 117 -1.45 3.48 9.84
CA CYS A 117 -1.71 4.21 8.61
C CYS A 117 -2.32 5.58 8.89
N LEU A 118 -3.34 5.67 9.77
CA LEU A 118 -3.94 6.94 10.15
C LEU A 118 -2.94 7.90 10.82
N GLU A 119 -2.04 7.37 11.66
CA GLU A 119 -1.04 8.17 12.35
C GLU A 119 -0.02 8.78 11.40
N VAL A 120 0.49 8.02 10.43
CA VAL A 120 1.50 8.52 9.48
C VAL A 120 0.91 9.42 8.40
N SER A 121 -0.42 9.37 8.19
CA SER A 121 -1.08 10.12 7.11
C SER A 121 -1.50 11.55 7.51
N VAL A 122 -1.22 11.99 8.74
CA VAL A 122 -1.62 13.31 9.25
C VAL A 122 -0.40 14.06 9.83
N PRO A 123 -0.09 15.29 9.36
CA PRO A 123 -0.79 16.04 8.31
C PRO A 123 -0.56 15.46 6.91
N MET A 124 -1.58 15.52 6.05
CA MET A 124 -1.50 15.02 4.68
C MET A 124 -0.70 16.01 3.81
N SER A 125 0.62 15.82 3.78
CA SER A 125 1.56 16.63 2.98
C SER A 125 1.80 16.07 1.58
N TRP A 126 1.72 14.75 1.43
CA TRP A 126 1.92 13.98 0.19
C TRP A 126 0.71 13.11 -0.13
N GLN A 127 0.73 12.48 -1.31
CA GLN A 127 -0.19 11.37 -1.59
C GLN A 127 -0.03 10.23 -0.57
N ILE A 128 -1.12 9.49 -0.36
CA ILE A 128 -1.24 8.55 0.76
C ILE A 128 -0.19 7.44 0.70
N ASP A 129 0.11 6.93 -0.48
CA ASP A 129 1.11 5.88 -0.72
C ASP A 129 2.54 6.32 -0.36
N THR A 130 2.87 7.59 -0.52
CA THR A 130 4.13 8.15 0.01
C THR A 130 4.14 8.13 1.53
N HIS A 131 3.10 8.63 2.20
CA HIS A 131 3.03 8.58 3.68
C HIS A 131 3.15 7.16 4.25
N LEU A 132 2.55 6.19 3.57
CA LEU A 132 2.58 4.79 3.98
C LEU A 132 3.95 4.13 3.83
N SER A 133 4.90 4.74 3.12
CA SER A 133 6.24 4.17 2.89
C SER A 133 7.40 5.00 3.46
N GLU A 134 7.18 6.26 3.83
CA GLU A 134 8.22 7.20 4.27
C GLU A 134 8.75 6.99 5.69
N ASN A 135 7.99 6.35 6.59
CA ASN A 135 8.48 6.07 7.93
C ASN A 135 9.42 4.86 7.90
N GLU A 136 10.70 5.11 7.63
CA GLU A 136 11.68 4.09 7.29
C GLU A 136 12.89 4.02 8.24
N VAL A 137 13.56 2.88 8.23
CA VAL A 137 14.91 2.72 8.78
C VAL A 137 15.89 2.52 7.64
N GLU A 138 16.98 3.27 7.66
CA GLU A 138 18.07 3.12 6.70
C GLU A 138 18.94 1.91 7.04
N LEU A 139 19.35 1.20 6.01
CA LEU A 139 20.33 0.12 6.00
C LEU A 139 21.64 0.64 5.39
N GLU A 140 22.70 -0.15 5.56
CA GLU A 140 23.96 0.12 4.85
C GLU A 140 23.73 0.12 3.33
N GLY A 141 24.43 1.01 2.61
CA GLY A 141 24.30 1.15 1.16
C GLY A 141 23.08 1.95 0.70
N GLY A 142 22.45 2.72 1.59
CA GLY A 142 21.34 3.63 1.25
C GLY A 142 20.08 2.90 0.81
N LEU A 143 19.93 1.64 1.22
CA LEU A 143 18.66 0.92 1.16
C LEU A 143 17.87 1.26 2.43
N SER A 144 16.55 1.19 2.37
CA SER A 144 15.69 1.44 3.53
C SER A 144 14.48 0.55 3.45
N TYR A 145 13.80 0.35 4.58
CA TYR A 145 12.48 -0.27 4.58
C TYR A 145 11.55 0.42 5.59
N THR A 146 10.26 0.39 5.28
CA THR A 146 9.22 1.02 6.08
C THR A 146 9.00 0.25 7.37
N VAL A 147 9.03 0.96 8.50
CA VAL A 147 8.78 0.42 9.84
C VAL A 147 7.39 0.77 10.38
N LYS A 148 6.71 1.76 9.78
CA LYS A 148 5.35 2.16 10.16
C LYS A 148 4.52 2.68 8.96
N PRO A 149 3.40 2.03 8.61
CA PRO A 149 3.00 0.69 9.07
C PRO A 149 4.09 -0.35 8.72
N ARG A 150 4.18 -1.44 9.48
CA ARG A 150 5.07 -2.55 9.13
C ARG A 150 4.53 -3.26 7.89
N GLY A 151 5.01 -2.83 6.73
CA GLY A 151 4.50 -3.24 5.42
C GLY A 151 5.36 -4.28 4.72
N TYR A 152 4.69 -5.18 3.99
CA TYR A 152 5.30 -6.12 3.06
C TYR A 152 4.54 -6.12 1.74
N CYS A 153 5.15 -6.64 0.67
CA CYS A 153 4.47 -6.88 -0.59
C CYS A 153 4.76 -8.30 -1.11
N LEU A 154 3.79 -8.88 -1.80
CA LEU A 154 3.94 -10.16 -2.47
C LEU A 154 4.62 -9.98 -3.83
N PHE A 155 5.56 -10.88 -4.15
CA PHE A 155 6.25 -10.93 -5.44
C PHE A 155 6.41 -12.36 -5.98
N PRO A 156 5.94 -12.71 -7.18
CA PRO A 156 5.24 -11.85 -8.14
C PRO A 156 3.93 -11.29 -7.58
N PRO A 157 3.44 -10.15 -8.10
CA PRO A 157 2.15 -9.61 -7.68
C PRO A 157 1.02 -10.59 -8.01
N LEU A 158 -0.05 -10.52 -7.23
CA LEU A 158 -1.29 -11.27 -7.42
C LEU A 158 -2.37 -10.45 -8.12
N VAL A 159 -2.23 -9.12 -8.07
CA VAL A 159 -3.14 -8.15 -8.69
C VAL A 159 -2.33 -7.03 -9.32
N GLU A 160 -2.95 -6.30 -10.24
CA GLU A 160 -2.43 -5.07 -10.81
C GLU A 160 -3.53 -4.03 -10.95
N GLN A 161 -3.15 -2.77 -11.15
CA GLN A 161 -4.10 -1.69 -11.43
C GLN A 161 -4.52 -1.72 -12.91
N GLU A 162 -5.82 -1.76 -13.19
CA GLU A 162 -6.40 -1.75 -14.54
C GLU A 162 -6.34 -0.33 -15.14
N ARG A 163 -5.32 -0.09 -15.96
CA ARG A 163 -5.04 1.23 -16.55
C ARG A 163 -5.63 1.44 -17.93
N SER A 164 -6.08 0.38 -18.60
CA SER A 164 -6.54 0.43 -19.98
C SER A 164 -8.01 0.82 -20.08
N THR A 165 -8.84 0.33 -19.14
CA THR A 165 -10.28 0.62 -19.07
C THR A 165 -10.55 1.93 -18.33
N PHE A 166 -9.82 2.21 -17.25
CA PHE A 166 -9.93 3.44 -16.46
C PHE A 166 -8.89 4.48 -16.90
N LYS A 167 -9.12 5.11 -18.06
CA LYS A 167 -8.15 6.06 -18.67
C LYS A 167 -7.98 7.37 -17.90
N THR A 168 -8.93 7.71 -17.04
CA THR A 168 -8.84 8.88 -16.17
C THR A 168 -8.27 8.46 -14.84
N ASP A 169 -6.95 8.49 -14.72
CA ASP A 169 -6.34 8.52 -13.40
C ASP A 169 -6.74 9.87 -12.77
N VAL A 170 -7.76 9.83 -11.91
CA VAL A 170 -8.30 11.02 -11.23
C VAL A 170 -7.20 11.70 -10.42
N GLN A 171 -6.17 10.96 -9.99
CA GLN A 171 -5.03 11.50 -9.27
C GLN A 171 -4.08 12.31 -10.18
N LYS A 172 -4.16 12.14 -11.52
CA LYS A 172 -3.38 12.90 -12.51
C LYS A 172 -4.15 14.06 -13.14
N MET A 173 -5.47 14.17 -12.94
CA MET A 173 -6.24 15.25 -13.54
C MET A 173 -6.06 16.54 -12.73
N GLU A 174 -5.52 17.57 -13.39
CA GLU A 174 -5.58 18.94 -12.91
C GLU A 174 -7.03 19.42 -13.04
N HIS A 175 -7.61 19.88 -11.93
CA HIS A 175 -8.85 20.63 -11.97
C HIS A 175 -8.48 22.11 -11.94
N ASP A 176 -8.74 22.79 -13.05
CA ASP A 176 -8.63 24.25 -13.20
C ASP A 176 -9.60 25.00 -12.27
#